data_AF-A0AAX3GY49-F1
#
_entry.id   AF-A0AAX3GY49-F1
#
_cell.length_a   1.000
_cell.length_b   1.000
_cell.length_c   1.000
_cell.angle_alpha   90.00
_cell.angle_beta   90.00
_cell.angle_gamma   90.00
#
_symmetry.space_group_name_H-M   'P 1'
#
loop_
_entity.id
_entity.type
_entity.pdbx_description
1 polymer ?
#
loop_
_entity_poly.entity_id
_entity_poly.type
_entity_poly.pdbx_seq_one_letter_code
_entity_poly.pdbx_strand_id
1 'polypeptide(L)'
;MSQNIDFNKSNFYLRLDERLAVPLKYAYVSTILKFQKWRGCTFDFSNTKLEKLKNIIVHGDNDNYNKLLMVIKKRYDDILDEEFWHIEIKELPYIDRGFKSNKDIITTFIHGKYYPKRKAFRHIDFIKNQYPFKEYCSKQEDNSTNEIKIDFYITKECHYKVWCIENIDIQEHIWCELVNVSLSEEYRKLFGEILDSSK
;
A
#
# COMPACT_ATOMS: atom_id res chain seq x y z
N MET A 1 21.86 -19.36 24.37
CA MET A 1 23.13 -19.36 23.59
C MET A 1 22.81 -18.88 22.18
N SER A 2 23.02 -17.59 21.88
CA SER A 2 23.02 -17.09 20.50
C SER A 2 24.44 -17.22 19.96
N GLN A 3 24.61 -17.86 18.81
CA GLN A 3 25.91 -17.86 18.13
C GLN A 3 26.13 -16.46 17.55
N ASN A 4 27.08 -15.72 18.13
CA ASN A 4 27.55 -14.46 17.57
C ASN A 4 28.33 -14.75 16.28
N ILE A 5 27.77 -14.36 15.14
CA ILE A 5 28.47 -14.39 13.86
C ILE A 5 29.40 -13.16 13.82
N ASP A 6 30.70 -13.41 13.78
CA ASP A 6 31.74 -12.37 13.68
C ASP A 6 31.90 -11.93 12.22
N PHE A 7 31.17 -10.89 11.84
CA PHE A 7 31.19 -10.31 10.49
C PHE A 7 32.58 -9.82 10.06
N ASN A 8 33.51 -9.60 10.99
CA ASN A 8 34.88 -9.16 10.67
C ASN A 8 35.75 -10.28 10.08
N LYS A 9 35.26 -11.52 10.08
CA LYS A 9 35.96 -12.69 9.50
C LYS A 9 35.32 -13.19 8.20
N SER A 10 34.33 -12.47 7.68
CA SER A 10 33.60 -12.84 6.47
C SER A 10 34.23 -12.21 5.22
N ASN A 11 34.53 -13.00 4.20
CA ASN A 11 35.01 -12.48 2.91
C ASN A 11 33.84 -12.33 1.92
N PHE A 12 33.58 -11.10 1.46
CA PHE A 12 32.64 -10.77 0.39
C PHE A 12 33.39 -10.54 -0.92
N TYR A 13 32.96 -11.17 -2.02
CA TYR A 13 33.53 -10.95 -3.35
C TYR A 13 32.46 -10.43 -4.32
N LEU A 14 32.69 -9.23 -4.87
CA LEU A 14 31.91 -8.64 -5.96
C LEU A 14 32.87 -8.27 -7.10
N ARG A 15 32.55 -8.60 -8.35
CA ARG A 15 33.30 -8.11 -9.52
C ARG A 15 32.89 -6.67 -9.82
N LEU A 16 33.84 -5.75 -9.71
CA LEU A 16 33.74 -4.36 -10.18
C LEU A 16 34.93 -4.14 -11.11
N ASP A 17 34.72 -4.17 -12.44
CA ASP A 17 35.74 -3.71 -13.39
C ASP A 17 35.16 -2.64 -14.31
N GLU A 18 36.03 -1.70 -14.71
CA GLU A 18 35.69 -0.46 -15.43
C GLU A 18 35.26 -0.69 -16.90
N ARG A 19 35.36 -1.92 -17.42
CA ARG A 19 35.06 -2.23 -18.83
C ARG A 19 33.56 -2.34 -19.12
N LEU A 20 32.72 -2.33 -18.09
CA LEU A 20 31.25 -2.28 -18.20
C LEU A 20 30.65 -0.90 -17.85
N ALA A 21 31.48 0.11 -17.55
CA ALA A 21 31.01 1.43 -17.17
C ALA A 21 30.85 2.35 -18.39
N VAL A 22 29.64 2.89 -18.58
CA VAL A 22 29.36 3.92 -19.60
C VAL A 22 29.77 5.30 -19.05
N PRO A 23 30.51 6.13 -19.80
CA PRO A 23 30.87 7.47 -19.34
C PRO A 23 29.64 8.34 -19.04
N LEU A 24 29.65 9.02 -17.90
CA LEU A 24 28.49 9.74 -17.34
C LEU A 24 27.87 10.77 -18.31
N LYS A 25 28.69 11.43 -19.13
CA LYS A 25 28.23 12.39 -20.16
C LYS A 25 27.37 11.76 -21.27
N TYR A 26 27.39 10.44 -21.41
CA TYR A 26 26.58 9.65 -22.35
C TYR A 26 25.52 8.79 -21.64
N ALA A 27 25.46 8.83 -20.30
CA ALA A 27 24.52 8.03 -19.52
C ALA A 27 23.28 8.86 -19.16
N TYR A 28 22.11 8.50 -19.71
CA TYR A 28 20.85 9.04 -19.22
C TYR A 28 20.31 8.15 -18.09
N VAL A 29 20.72 8.46 -16.87
CA VAL A 29 20.33 7.71 -15.67
C VAL A 29 19.13 8.39 -15.02
N SER A 30 17.90 8.01 -15.40
CA SER A 30 16.70 8.39 -14.64
C SER A 30 16.53 7.48 -13.42
N THR A 31 17.38 7.68 -12.41
CA THR A 31 17.45 6.88 -11.17
C THR A 31 16.24 7.02 -10.25
N ILE A 32 15.22 7.81 -10.60
CA ILE A 32 14.05 8.09 -9.76
C ILE A 32 13.02 6.93 -9.80
N LEU A 33 12.91 6.22 -10.92
CA LEU A 33 11.87 5.19 -11.12
C LEU A 33 12.09 3.88 -10.34
N LYS A 34 13.35 3.51 -10.03
CA LYS A 34 13.64 2.26 -9.33
C LYS A 34 13.49 2.35 -7.80
N PHE A 35 13.52 3.55 -7.22
CA PHE A 35 13.40 3.74 -5.77
C PHE A 35 11.96 4.01 -5.28
N GLN A 36 11.02 4.32 -6.17
CA GLN A 36 9.60 4.41 -5.80
C GLN A 36 8.89 3.06 -5.77
N LYS A 37 9.60 1.98 -6.13
CA LYS A 37 9.03 0.67 -6.49
C LYS A 37 8.38 -0.10 -5.35
N TRP A 38 8.73 0.20 -4.11
CA TRP A 38 8.33 -0.65 -3.00
C TRP A 38 8.53 0.09 -1.68
N ARG A 39 7.46 0.33 -0.94
CA ARG A 39 7.56 0.79 0.44
C ARG A 39 6.73 -0.13 1.31
N GLY A 40 7.28 -1.27 1.71
CA GLY A 40 6.69 -2.10 2.76
C GLY A 40 6.86 -3.59 2.49
N CYS A 41 7.08 -4.37 3.54
CA CYS A 41 7.09 -5.82 3.51
C CYS A 41 5.76 -6.39 3.03
N THR A 42 5.78 -7.67 2.64
CA THR A 42 4.54 -8.45 2.55
C THR A 42 3.81 -8.45 3.88
N PHE A 43 2.49 -8.51 3.83
CA PHE A 43 1.59 -8.56 4.96
C PHE A 43 1.00 -9.96 5.13
N ASP A 44 1.28 -10.54 6.28
CA ASP A 44 0.69 -11.77 6.79
C ASP A 44 -0.02 -11.45 8.12
N PHE A 45 -1.29 -11.83 8.27
CA PHE A 45 -2.10 -11.55 9.46
C PHE A 45 -1.51 -12.12 10.76
N SER A 46 -0.87 -13.29 10.69
CA SER A 46 -0.33 -14.00 11.85
C SER A 46 1.12 -13.61 12.16
N ASN A 47 1.90 -13.28 11.13
CA ASN A 47 3.36 -13.13 11.23
C ASN A 47 3.84 -11.68 11.17
N THR A 48 3.03 -10.74 10.67
CA THR A 48 3.45 -9.34 10.55
C THR A 48 3.51 -8.67 11.91
N LYS A 49 4.71 -8.23 12.30
CA LYS A 49 4.90 -7.40 13.49
C LYS A 49 4.71 -5.93 13.15
N LEU A 50 3.57 -5.39 13.57
CA LEU A 50 3.26 -3.96 13.44
C LEU A 50 3.89 -3.19 14.61
N GLU A 51 5.13 -2.71 14.46
CA GLU A 51 5.81 -1.97 15.53
C GLU A 51 5.30 -0.54 15.70
N LYS A 52 4.83 0.08 14.62
CA LYS A 52 4.30 1.45 14.63
C LYS A 52 2.79 1.46 14.77
N LEU A 53 2.25 2.56 15.31
CA LEU A 53 0.80 2.82 15.34
C LEU A 53 0.18 2.91 13.95
N LYS A 54 0.97 3.33 12.95
CA LYS A 54 0.57 3.40 11.55
C LYS A 54 1.68 2.82 10.69
N ASN A 55 1.33 1.83 9.87
CA ASN A 55 2.21 1.15 8.94
C ASN A 55 1.64 1.36 7.53
N ILE A 56 2.52 1.57 6.56
CA ILE A 56 2.14 1.84 5.17
C ILE A 56 2.93 0.87 4.29
N ILE A 57 2.22 0.16 3.44
CA ILE A 57 2.74 -0.76 2.42
C ILE A 57 2.30 -0.24 1.06
N VAL A 58 3.23 -0.09 0.11
CA VAL A 58 2.96 0.38 -1.25
C VAL A 58 3.59 -0.59 -2.25
N HIS A 59 2.77 -1.12 -3.15
CA HIS A 59 3.21 -1.88 -4.33
C HIS A 59 2.85 -1.12 -5.59
N GLY A 60 3.70 -1.18 -6.61
CA GLY A 60 3.49 -0.50 -7.89
C GLY A 60 3.68 -1.44 -9.07
N ASP A 61 2.83 -1.30 -10.08
CA ASP A 61 2.97 -2.01 -11.34
C ASP A 61 3.97 -1.28 -12.26
N ASN A 62 4.83 -2.03 -12.95
CA ASN A 62 5.93 -1.46 -13.73
C ASN A 62 5.53 -1.08 -15.15
N ASP A 63 4.43 -1.65 -15.64
CA ASP A 63 3.99 -1.49 -17.01
C ASP A 63 3.10 -0.25 -17.12
N ASN A 64 2.24 -0.02 -16.12
CA ASN A 64 1.30 1.11 -16.11
C ASN A 64 1.55 2.15 -14.99
N TYR A 65 2.48 1.90 -14.07
CA TYR A 65 2.83 2.78 -12.94
C TYR A 65 1.72 2.97 -11.89
N ASN A 66 0.61 2.23 -11.97
CA ASN A 66 -0.43 2.21 -10.95
C ASN A 66 0.15 1.70 -9.63
N LYS A 67 -0.37 2.23 -8.51
CA LYS A 67 0.06 1.81 -7.17
C LYS A 67 -1.12 1.29 -6.36
N LEU A 68 -0.89 0.27 -5.56
CA LEU A 68 -1.80 -0.18 -4.52
C LEU A 68 -1.20 0.15 -3.15
N LEU A 69 -1.99 0.81 -2.33
CA LEU A 69 -1.60 1.28 -1.01
C LEU A 69 -2.36 0.50 0.06
N MET A 70 -1.65 -0.16 0.97
CA MET A 70 -2.20 -0.71 2.20
C MET A 70 -1.74 0.13 3.41
N VAL A 71 -2.67 0.58 4.23
CA VAL A 71 -2.38 1.33 5.47
C VAL A 71 -2.98 0.58 6.64
N ILE A 72 -2.18 0.29 7.66
CA ILE A 72 -2.61 -0.44 8.84
C ILE A 72 -2.41 0.44 10.06
N LYS A 73 -3.51 0.79 10.73
CA LYS A 73 -3.49 1.61 11.94
C LYS A 73 -3.97 0.79 13.13
N LYS A 74 -3.19 0.74 14.21
CA LYS A 74 -3.64 0.15 15.48
C LYS A 74 -4.60 1.10 16.17
N ARG A 75 -5.74 0.57 16.62
CA ARG A 75 -6.83 1.28 17.29
C ARG A 75 -7.43 0.38 18.37
N TYR A 76 -8.29 0.97 19.19
CA TYR A 76 -9.01 0.28 20.25
C TYR A 76 -10.50 0.48 20.04
N ASP A 77 -11.29 -0.58 20.20
CA ASP A 77 -12.76 -0.51 20.18
C ASP A 77 -13.24 -0.48 21.63
N ASP A 78 -13.74 0.67 22.07
CA ASP A 78 -14.19 0.88 23.45
C ASP A 78 -15.48 0.10 23.80
N ILE A 79 -16.25 -0.32 22.79
CA ILE A 79 -17.52 -1.06 22.99
C ILE A 79 -17.22 -2.54 23.21
N LEU A 80 -16.30 -3.10 22.42
CA LEU A 80 -15.89 -4.50 22.50
C LEU A 80 -14.73 -4.73 23.48
N ASP A 81 -14.12 -3.65 23.99
CA ASP A 81 -12.94 -3.67 24.85
C ASP A 81 -11.77 -4.47 24.23
N GLU A 82 -11.47 -4.19 22.96
CA GLU A 82 -10.51 -4.97 22.18
C GLU A 82 -9.66 -4.11 21.23
N GLU A 83 -8.37 -4.45 21.09
CA GLU A 83 -7.52 -3.87 20.03
C GLU A 83 -7.98 -4.36 18.66
N PHE A 84 -8.03 -3.44 17.70
CA PHE A 84 -8.25 -3.78 16.29
C PHE A 84 -7.25 -3.06 15.39
N TRP A 85 -7.03 -3.65 14.21
CA TRP A 85 -6.29 -3.05 13.12
C TRP A 85 -7.28 -2.46 12.13
N HIS A 86 -7.21 -1.14 11.95
CA HIS A 86 -7.87 -0.46 10.84
C HIS A 86 -7.01 -0.61 9.61
N ILE A 87 -7.37 -1.57 8.77
CA ILE A 87 -6.70 -1.89 7.51
C ILE A 87 -7.40 -1.14 6.39
N GLU A 88 -6.65 -0.38 5.60
CA GLU A 88 -7.13 0.39 4.46
C GLU A 88 -6.40 -0.07 3.20
N ILE A 89 -7.11 -0.31 2.10
CA ILE A 89 -6.59 -0.59 0.76
C ILE A 89 -7.03 0.54 -0.17
N LYS A 90 -6.11 1.16 -0.91
CA LYS A 90 -6.39 2.28 -1.83
C LYS A 90 -5.78 2.03 -3.19
N GLU A 91 -6.59 2.09 -4.23
CA GLU A 91 -6.11 2.15 -5.62
C GLU A 91 -5.57 3.55 -5.93
N LEU A 92 -4.41 3.61 -6.55
CA LEU A 92 -3.78 4.85 -6.97
C LEU A 92 -3.40 4.76 -8.47
N PRO A 93 -4.35 5.08 -9.38
CA PRO A 93 -4.11 5.08 -10.83
C PRO A 93 -3.10 6.14 -11.24
N TYR A 94 -2.07 5.75 -12.01
CA TYR A 94 -1.06 6.69 -12.50
C TYR A 94 -1.69 7.76 -13.40
N ILE A 95 -1.31 9.01 -13.17
CA ILE A 95 -1.67 10.14 -14.02
C ILE A 95 -0.39 10.77 -14.55
N ASP A 96 -0.26 10.82 -15.87
CA ASP A 96 0.86 11.50 -16.52
C ASP A 96 0.85 13.01 -16.17
N ARG A 97 2.03 13.56 -15.84
CA ARG A 97 2.17 14.99 -15.48
C ARG A 97 1.80 15.94 -16.61
N GLY A 98 1.91 15.50 -17.86
CA GLY A 98 1.49 16.26 -19.04
C GLY A 98 -0.02 16.23 -19.24
N PHE A 99 -0.74 15.30 -18.60
CA PHE A 99 -2.19 15.20 -18.71
C PHE A 99 -2.86 16.28 -17.87
N LYS A 100 -3.84 16.96 -18.46
CA LYS A 100 -4.69 17.93 -17.76
C LYS A 100 -6.13 17.54 -17.95
N SER A 101 -6.84 17.42 -16.85
CA SER A 101 -8.27 17.11 -16.84
C SER A 101 -9.01 18.05 -15.90
N ASN A 102 -10.21 18.46 -16.30
CA ASN A 102 -11.15 19.15 -15.44
C ASN A 102 -12.10 18.16 -14.73
N LYS A 103 -11.95 16.86 -14.98
CA LYS A 103 -12.72 15.80 -14.33
C LYS A 103 -12.00 15.33 -13.07
N ASP A 104 -12.79 14.98 -12.07
CA ASP A 104 -12.29 14.36 -10.85
C ASP A 104 -11.77 12.95 -11.12
N ILE A 105 -10.80 12.54 -10.30
CA ILE A 105 -10.26 11.19 -10.28
C ILE A 105 -11.04 10.37 -9.26
N ILE A 106 -11.63 9.26 -9.73
CA ILE A 106 -12.34 8.32 -8.87
C ILE A 106 -11.41 7.16 -8.55
N THR A 107 -11.24 6.85 -7.27
CA THR A 107 -10.40 5.73 -6.81
C THR A 107 -11.18 4.79 -5.90
N THR A 108 -10.86 3.51 -5.96
CA THR A 108 -11.33 2.54 -4.97
C THR A 108 -10.63 2.72 -3.63
N PHE A 109 -11.43 2.65 -2.57
CA PHE A 109 -10.97 2.57 -1.20
C PHE A 109 -11.75 1.49 -0.47
N ILE A 110 -11.04 0.54 0.13
CA ILE A 110 -11.63 -0.50 0.95
C ILE A 110 -11.03 -0.33 2.34
N HIS A 111 -11.81 -0.43 3.39
CA HIS A 111 -11.24 -0.56 4.72
C HIS A 111 -11.94 -1.61 5.55
N GLY A 112 -11.20 -2.21 6.47
CA GLY A 112 -11.72 -3.18 7.41
C GLY A 112 -11.23 -2.93 8.83
N LYS A 113 -12.02 -3.39 9.80
CA LYS A 113 -11.60 -3.50 11.21
C LYS A 113 -11.31 -4.96 11.51
N TYR A 114 -10.03 -5.30 11.54
CA TYR A 114 -9.54 -6.65 11.85
C TYR A 114 -9.24 -6.76 13.35
N TYR A 115 -9.72 -7.80 14.00
CA TYR A 115 -9.53 -8.06 15.43
C TYR A 115 -8.56 -9.23 15.60
N PRO A 116 -7.29 -8.98 15.98
CA PRO A 116 -6.26 -10.02 15.99
C PRO A 116 -6.53 -11.18 16.96
N LYS A 117 -7.19 -10.92 18.10
CA LYS A 117 -7.53 -12.00 19.05
C LYS A 117 -8.59 -12.95 18.46
N ARG A 118 -9.50 -12.41 17.65
CA ARG A 118 -10.56 -13.16 16.96
C ARG A 118 -10.11 -13.78 15.64
N LYS A 119 -9.03 -13.25 15.04
CA LYS A 119 -8.61 -13.56 13.67
C LYS A 119 -9.73 -13.33 12.64
N ALA A 120 -10.47 -12.24 12.82
CA ALA A 120 -11.63 -11.93 12.01
C ALA A 120 -11.79 -10.42 11.82
N PHE A 121 -12.37 -10.04 10.68
CA PHE A 121 -12.89 -8.69 10.46
C PHE A 121 -14.30 -8.60 11.01
N ARG A 122 -14.66 -7.46 11.61
CA ARG A 122 -16.06 -7.18 12.03
C ARG A 122 -16.72 -6.03 11.31
N HIS A 123 -15.97 -5.39 10.43
CA HIS A 123 -16.40 -4.26 9.63
C HIS A 123 -15.60 -4.26 8.34
N ILE A 124 -16.27 -4.08 7.21
CA ILE A 124 -15.67 -3.83 5.91
C ILE A 124 -16.53 -2.80 5.18
N ASP A 125 -15.91 -1.75 4.67
CA ASP A 125 -16.54 -0.85 3.71
C ASP A 125 -15.81 -0.89 2.37
N PHE A 126 -16.57 -0.94 1.28
CA PHE A 126 -16.10 -0.66 -0.06
C PHE A 126 -16.64 0.69 -0.51
N ILE A 127 -15.74 1.59 -0.88
CA ILE A 127 -16.03 2.98 -1.18
C ILE A 127 -15.35 3.41 -2.49
N LYS A 128 -15.99 4.32 -3.21
CA LYS A 128 -15.37 5.13 -4.25
C LYS A 128 -15.10 6.54 -3.72
N ASN A 129 -13.84 6.94 -3.74
CA ASN A 129 -13.42 8.31 -3.42
C ASN A 129 -13.36 9.13 -4.70
N GLN A 130 -13.85 10.36 -4.67
CA GLN A 130 -13.72 11.33 -5.75
C GLN A 130 -12.73 12.42 -5.35
N TYR A 131 -11.69 12.64 -6.15
CA TYR A 131 -10.65 13.64 -5.90
C TYR A 131 -10.61 14.70 -7.00
N PRO A 132 -10.55 16.00 -6.65
CA PRO A 132 -10.13 17.02 -7.59
C PRO A 132 -8.78 16.66 -8.22
N PHE A 133 -8.67 16.82 -9.54
CA PHE A 133 -7.49 16.41 -10.31
C PHE A 133 -6.16 16.90 -9.70
N LYS A 134 -6.10 18.17 -9.32
CA LYS A 134 -4.89 18.79 -8.76
C LYS A 134 -4.47 18.16 -7.43
N GLU A 135 -5.42 17.93 -6.54
CA GLU A 135 -5.17 17.31 -5.23
C GLU A 135 -4.71 15.87 -5.39
N TYR A 136 -5.32 15.14 -6.33
CA TYR A 136 -4.92 13.78 -6.65
C TYR A 136 -3.47 13.72 -7.16
N CYS A 137 -3.09 14.61 -8.08
CA CYS A 137 -1.72 14.69 -8.57
C CYS A 137 -0.74 14.98 -7.43
N SER A 138 -1.05 15.94 -6.54
CA SER A 138 -0.20 16.23 -5.37
C SER A 138 -0.06 15.03 -4.42
N LYS A 139 -1.12 14.25 -4.24
CA LYS A 139 -1.11 12.99 -3.46
C LYS A 139 -0.19 11.94 -4.09
N GLN A 140 -0.13 11.85 -5.42
CA GLN A 140 0.73 10.88 -6.13
C GLN A 140 2.22 11.19 -6.03
N GLU A 141 2.57 12.47 -5.92
CA GLU A 141 3.96 12.91 -5.81
C GLU A 141 4.62 12.41 -4.53
N ASP A 142 3.83 12.23 -3.45
CA ASP A 142 4.29 11.72 -2.16
C ASP A 142 5.55 12.42 -1.65
N ASN A 143 5.62 13.73 -1.90
CA ASN A 143 6.71 14.59 -1.49
C ASN A 143 6.57 14.94 -0.01
N SER A 144 7.65 14.76 0.76
CA SER A 144 7.70 15.00 2.21
C SER A 144 7.45 16.45 2.63
N THR A 145 7.43 17.38 1.68
CA THR A 145 7.19 18.83 1.87
C THR A 145 5.73 19.24 1.67
N ASN A 146 4.87 18.37 1.15
CA ASN A 146 3.47 18.70 0.89
C ASN A 146 2.59 18.34 2.11
N GLU A 147 1.58 19.17 2.38
CA GLU A 147 0.54 18.87 3.38
C GLU A 147 -0.24 17.59 3.00
N ILE A 148 -0.33 17.28 1.70
CA ILE A 148 -1.02 16.13 1.14
C ILE A 148 -0.03 14.96 0.98
N LYS A 149 -0.15 13.96 1.87
CA LYS A 149 0.61 12.70 1.82
C LYS A 149 -0.07 11.66 0.94
N ILE A 150 0.64 10.59 0.55
CA ILE A 150 0.05 9.52 -0.28
C ILE A 150 -1.18 8.86 0.37
N ASP A 151 -1.28 8.84 1.70
CA ASP A 151 -2.44 8.29 2.40
C ASP A 151 -3.52 9.32 2.75
N PHE A 152 -3.36 10.58 2.31
CA PHE A 152 -4.34 11.66 2.48
C PHE A 152 -5.76 11.20 2.12
N TYR A 153 -6.72 11.64 2.92
CA TYR A 153 -8.11 11.24 2.81
C TYR A 153 -8.95 12.48 2.50
N ILE A 154 -9.87 12.37 1.55
CA ILE A 154 -10.72 13.48 1.12
C ILE A 154 -11.86 13.74 2.10
N THR A 155 -12.59 14.85 1.92
CA THR A 155 -13.76 15.16 2.73
C THR A 155 -14.83 14.06 2.60
N LYS A 156 -15.64 13.90 3.65
CA LYS A 156 -16.69 12.86 3.71
C LYS A 156 -17.70 12.96 2.56
N GLU A 157 -17.92 14.14 2.00
CA GLU A 157 -18.85 14.39 0.91
C GLU A 157 -18.42 13.72 -0.41
N CYS A 158 -17.12 13.45 -0.56
CA CYS A 158 -16.53 12.78 -1.72
C CYS A 158 -16.23 11.29 -1.46
N HIS A 159 -16.82 10.72 -0.41
CA HIS A 159 -16.58 9.36 0.07
C HIS A 159 -17.84 8.48 -0.11
N TYR A 160 -18.01 7.90 -1.28
CA TYR A 160 -19.23 7.18 -1.66
C TYR A 160 -19.16 5.70 -1.29
N LYS A 161 -19.74 5.36 -0.13
CA LYS A 161 -19.88 3.97 0.33
C LYS A 161 -20.79 3.19 -0.63
N VAL A 162 -20.25 2.16 -1.27
CA VAL A 162 -20.96 1.30 -2.22
C VAL A 162 -21.61 0.13 -1.50
N TRP A 163 -20.88 -0.56 -0.64
CA TRP A 163 -21.42 -1.59 0.25
C TRP A 163 -20.65 -1.64 1.57
N CYS A 164 -21.30 -2.20 2.59
CA CYS A 164 -20.78 -2.36 3.95
C CYS A 164 -21.20 -3.71 4.52
N ILE A 165 -20.29 -4.37 5.23
CA ILE A 165 -20.59 -5.55 6.04
C ILE A 165 -20.10 -5.27 7.46
N GLU A 166 -20.99 -5.39 8.43
CA GLU A 166 -20.70 -5.08 9.83
C GLU A 166 -21.36 -6.09 10.78
N ASN A 167 -20.85 -6.14 12.01
CA ASN A 167 -21.42 -6.90 13.14
C ASN A 167 -21.39 -8.43 13.04
N ILE A 168 -20.67 -8.99 12.08
CA ILE A 168 -20.38 -10.43 11.96
C ILE A 168 -18.88 -10.69 11.99
N ASP A 169 -18.45 -11.90 12.35
CA ASP A 169 -17.04 -12.28 12.22
C ASP A 169 -16.78 -12.80 10.79
N ILE A 170 -15.92 -12.09 10.07
CA ILE A 170 -15.55 -12.37 8.68
C ILE A 170 -14.14 -12.92 8.68
N GLN A 171 -13.98 -14.16 8.21
CA GLN A 171 -12.68 -14.80 8.15
C GLN A 171 -11.72 -14.09 7.19
N GLU A 172 -10.42 -14.16 7.48
CA GLU A 172 -9.37 -13.50 6.68
C GLU A 172 -9.46 -13.84 5.20
N HIS A 173 -9.70 -15.11 4.84
CA HIS A 173 -9.80 -15.52 3.44
C HIS A 173 -11.02 -14.90 2.73
N ILE A 174 -12.18 -14.81 3.42
CA ILE A 174 -13.38 -14.14 2.89
C ILE A 174 -13.11 -12.65 2.69
N TRP A 175 -12.41 -12.01 3.63
CA TRP A 175 -11.99 -10.61 3.47
C TRP A 175 -11.08 -10.44 2.24
N CYS A 176 -10.11 -11.34 2.03
CA CYS A 176 -9.24 -11.31 0.86
C CYS A 176 -10.03 -11.44 -0.44
N GLU A 177 -11.00 -12.36 -0.51
CA GLU A 177 -11.88 -12.52 -1.67
C GLU A 177 -12.71 -11.26 -1.93
N LEU A 178 -13.34 -10.69 -0.90
CA LEU A 178 -14.13 -9.46 -0.98
C LEU A 178 -13.30 -8.27 -1.48
N VAL A 179 -12.07 -8.13 -0.98
CA VAL A 179 -11.14 -7.10 -1.47
C VAL A 179 -10.80 -7.35 -2.93
N ASN A 180 -10.43 -8.58 -3.29
CA ASN A 180 -10.01 -8.93 -4.64
C ASN A 180 -11.10 -8.69 -5.69
N VAL A 181 -12.37 -9.03 -5.40
CA VAL A 181 -13.50 -8.78 -6.32
C VAL A 181 -13.87 -7.30 -6.42
N SER A 182 -13.55 -6.50 -5.40
CA SER A 182 -13.86 -5.06 -5.35
C SER A 182 -12.77 -4.20 -5.98
N LEU A 183 -11.56 -4.74 -6.08
CA LEU A 183 -10.46 -4.12 -6.82
C LEU A 183 -10.66 -4.28 -8.33
N SER A 184 -10.26 -3.24 -9.04
CA SER A 184 -10.10 -3.24 -10.48
C SER A 184 -9.01 -4.24 -10.87
N GLU A 185 -9.17 -4.89 -12.02
CA GLU A 185 -8.39 -6.08 -12.41
C GLU A 185 -6.87 -5.85 -12.32
N GLU A 186 -6.41 -4.67 -12.78
CA GLU A 186 -5.01 -4.24 -12.76
C GLU A 186 -4.36 -4.16 -11.37
N TYR A 187 -5.15 -4.04 -10.29
CA TYR A 187 -4.63 -3.97 -8.91
C TYR A 187 -4.66 -5.32 -8.18
N ARG A 188 -5.37 -6.32 -8.70
CA ARG A 188 -5.49 -7.64 -8.04
C ARG A 188 -4.15 -8.34 -7.89
N LYS A 189 -3.29 -8.20 -8.89
CA LYS A 189 -1.90 -8.67 -8.85
C LYS A 189 -1.13 -7.99 -7.71
N LEU A 190 -1.19 -6.67 -7.63
CA LEU A 190 -0.51 -5.90 -6.57
C LEU A 190 -1.04 -6.28 -5.18
N PHE A 191 -2.34 -6.60 -5.07
CA PHE A 191 -2.93 -7.07 -3.82
C PHE A 191 -2.38 -8.44 -3.40
N GLY A 192 -2.28 -9.38 -4.34
CA GLY A 192 -1.64 -10.68 -4.10
C GLY A 192 -0.18 -10.56 -3.71
N GLU A 193 0.56 -9.63 -4.32
CA GLU A 193 1.95 -9.33 -3.94
C GLU A 193 2.04 -8.75 -2.52
N ILE A 194 1.12 -7.88 -2.11
CA ILE A 194 1.07 -7.37 -0.72
C ILE A 194 0.86 -8.53 0.25
N LEU A 195 -0.03 -9.48 -0.04
CA LEU A 195 -0.39 -10.56 0.88
C LEU A 195 0.56 -11.78 0.88
N ASP A 196 1.71 -11.72 0.20
CA ASP A 196 2.61 -12.88 -0.03
C ASP A 196 1.88 -14.10 -0.64
N SER A 197 0.84 -13.88 -1.46
CA SER A 197 0.05 -14.96 -2.06
C SER A 197 0.78 -15.69 -3.21
N SER A 198 2.08 -15.41 -3.40
CA SER A 198 2.95 -15.99 -4.42
C SER A 198 3.69 -17.26 -3.95
N LYS A 199 3.13 -18.02 -3.02
CA LYS A 199 3.61 -19.35 -2.62
C LYS A 199 2.57 -20.42 -2.91
#